data_AF-A0A9P8VVI2-F1
#
_entry.id   AF-A0A9P8VVI2-F1
#
_cell.length_a   1.000
_cell.length_b   1.000
_cell.length_c   1.000
_cell.angle_alpha   90.00
_cell.angle_beta   90.00
_cell.angle_gamma   90.00
#
_symmetry.space_group_name_H-M   'P 1'
#
loop_
_entity.id
_entity.type
_entity.pdbx_description
1 polymer ?
#
loop_
_entity_poly.entity_id
_entity_poly.type
_entity_poly.pdbx_seq_one_letter_code
_entity_poly.pdbx_strand_id
1 'polypeptide(L)'
;MAPSLTYSLGDVLAVAKIHPFYASKIQYPPDADTIHAARERAALSPPRETDLKSHRLLRKKDLYATIERLVDDTSPQNNYRHGIYTSITGGGSNTSKELFFATDALENRRHRAYFGQFLRTTGLIRESEERSKIKIDKIIYTSEGLTSAQKSHISTVLGSVKIYSLLGSAEAGPYAVSSPDLTPRDLLASHSGFVFDTRLTLIEILPLSSAEDGCNPDPVPEGETGAIAQTSLVRRRNPVVRYMTGDVGSLHPLPELAKSVIPEAHWPYLRVLRLQGRDRRFSFNWDGCYIEFEILSALMSTVSFGILQWQAILDKIEPSKEAFLELRLLCSKSNDEFLPRQAIINHIREFFHVCSTNEHRIRLMFIDDLTGFELSRTGRKVATFMNRFN
;
A
#
# COMPACT_ATOMS: atom_id res chain seq x y z
N MET A 1 4.33 3.11 36.54
CA MET A 1 4.36 3.90 35.29
C MET A 1 3.90 3.00 34.16
N ALA A 2 2.97 3.45 33.31
CA ALA A 2 2.64 2.69 32.11
C ALA A 2 3.88 2.61 31.21
N PRO A 3 4.16 1.46 30.57
CA PRO A 3 5.28 1.35 29.65
C PRO A 3 5.12 2.35 28.50
N SER A 4 6.23 2.94 28.04
CA SER A 4 6.25 3.79 26.85
C SER A 4 5.62 3.03 25.67
N LEU A 5 4.69 3.68 24.97
CA LEU A 5 4.01 3.11 23.80
C LEU A 5 4.91 3.04 22.56
N THR A 6 6.07 3.69 22.60
CA THR A 6 7.06 3.75 21.52
C THR A 6 8.45 3.37 22.03
N TYR A 7 9.29 2.93 21.11
CA TYR A 7 10.70 2.62 21.32
C TYR A 7 11.56 3.80 20.86
N SER A 8 12.74 3.96 21.47
CA SER A 8 13.70 4.94 20.97
C SER A 8 14.22 4.51 19.60
N LEU A 9 14.72 5.46 18.80
CA LEU A 9 15.41 5.12 17.56
C LEU A 9 16.57 4.14 17.82
N GLY A 10 17.28 4.30 18.94
CA GLY A 10 18.42 3.44 19.31
C GLY A 10 17.99 2.00 19.56
N ASP A 11 16.87 1.82 20.24
CA ASP A 11 16.27 0.50 20.47
C ASP A 11 15.97 -0.20 19.14
N VAL A 12 15.31 0.51 18.21
CA VAL A 12 14.90 -0.08 16.91
C VAL A 12 16.13 -0.39 16.04
N LEU A 13 17.11 0.52 15.97
CA LEU A 13 18.33 0.31 15.19
C LEU A 13 19.19 -0.83 15.76
N ALA A 14 19.26 -0.96 17.09
CA ALA A 14 20.01 -2.05 17.73
C ALA A 14 19.45 -3.42 17.36
N VAL A 15 18.12 -3.57 17.32
CA VAL A 15 17.49 -4.82 16.89
C VAL A 15 17.64 -5.00 15.38
N ALA A 16 17.48 -3.96 14.57
CA ALA A 16 17.64 -4.04 13.11
C ALA A 16 19.01 -4.60 12.71
N LYS A 17 20.11 -4.18 13.36
CA LYS A 17 21.48 -4.66 13.10
C LYS A 17 21.64 -6.18 13.29
N ILE A 18 20.84 -6.79 14.15
CA ILE A 18 20.88 -8.22 14.45
C ILE A 18 19.65 -8.97 13.90
N HIS A 19 18.92 -8.37 12.96
CA HIS A 19 17.72 -8.97 12.37
C HIS A 19 17.98 -9.48 10.95
N PRO A 20 17.42 -10.64 10.54
CA PRO A 20 17.57 -11.19 9.19
C PRO A 20 17.08 -10.26 8.07
N PHE A 21 16.16 -9.34 8.37
CA PHE A 21 15.71 -8.31 7.43
C PHE A 21 16.83 -7.36 6.97
N TYR A 22 17.93 -7.25 7.72
CA TYR A 22 19.01 -6.31 7.43
C TYR A 22 20.36 -7.00 7.28
N ALA A 23 20.58 -8.14 7.94
CA ALA A 23 21.82 -8.89 7.90
C ALA A 23 21.60 -10.31 7.36
N SER A 24 22.02 -10.56 6.12
CA SER A 24 21.84 -11.85 5.43
C SER A 24 22.53 -13.04 6.11
N LYS A 25 23.55 -12.78 6.94
CA LYS A 25 24.24 -13.80 7.73
C LYS A 25 23.43 -14.31 8.92
N ILE A 26 22.35 -13.62 9.28
CA ILE A 26 21.52 -13.96 10.42
C ILE A 26 20.38 -14.86 9.95
N GLN A 27 20.30 -16.06 10.52
CA GLN A 27 19.33 -17.07 10.09
C GLN A 27 17.92 -16.77 10.62
N TYR A 28 17.80 -16.43 11.91
CA TYR A 28 16.53 -16.23 12.61
C TYR A 28 16.47 -14.88 13.34
N PRO A 29 15.26 -14.33 13.58
CA PRO A 29 15.09 -13.17 14.44
C PRO A 29 15.65 -13.40 15.85
N PRO A 30 16.22 -12.36 16.48
CA PRO A 30 16.71 -12.46 17.85
C PRO A 30 15.57 -12.77 18.82
N ASP A 31 15.86 -13.56 19.84
CA ASP A 31 14.94 -13.82 20.95
C ASP A 31 14.82 -12.60 21.89
N ALA A 32 13.95 -12.72 22.90
CA ALA A 32 13.66 -11.62 23.82
C ALA A 32 14.90 -11.18 24.62
N ASP A 33 15.74 -12.12 25.03
CA ASP A 33 16.94 -11.85 25.83
C ASP A 33 18.02 -11.16 25.00
N THR A 34 18.22 -11.62 23.75
CA THR A 34 19.12 -11.00 22.78
C THR A 34 18.67 -9.57 22.45
N ILE A 35 17.36 -9.36 22.28
CA ILE A 35 16.79 -8.01 22.10
C ILE A 35 17.06 -7.14 23.33
N HIS A 36 16.87 -7.67 24.55
CA HIS A 36 17.12 -6.92 25.79
C HIS A 36 18.58 -6.47 25.87
N ALA A 37 19.53 -7.40 25.70
CA ALA A 37 20.95 -7.12 25.77
C ALA A 37 21.44 -6.17 24.66
N ALA A 38 20.83 -6.21 23.46
CA ALA A 38 21.11 -5.24 22.40
C ALA A 38 20.69 -3.82 22.80
N ARG A 39 19.55 -3.68 23.48
CA ARG A 39 19.02 -2.39 23.93
C ARG A 39 19.80 -1.79 25.08
N GLU A 40 20.17 -2.60 26.07
CA GLU A 40 21.01 -2.12 27.17
C GLU A 40 22.34 -1.57 26.66
N ARG A 41 22.94 -2.25 25.68
CA ARG A 41 24.15 -1.74 25.01
C ARG A 41 23.90 -0.44 24.24
N ALA A 42 22.77 -0.33 23.54
CA ALA A 42 22.41 0.89 22.81
C ALA A 42 22.09 2.07 23.73
N ALA A 43 21.56 1.83 24.93
CA ALA A 43 21.29 2.87 25.92
C ALA A 43 22.58 3.55 26.43
N LEU A 44 23.73 2.87 26.38
CA LEU A 44 25.03 3.43 26.77
C LEU A 44 25.60 4.42 25.74
N SER A 45 25.12 4.37 24.49
CA SER A 45 25.60 5.19 23.38
C SER A 45 24.41 5.64 22.52
N PRO A 46 23.84 6.83 22.80
CA PRO A 46 22.69 7.33 22.05
C PRO A 46 22.99 7.39 20.54
N PRO A 47 22.07 6.91 19.69
CA PRO A 47 22.28 6.90 18.25
C PRO A 47 22.30 8.33 17.71
N ARG A 48 23.14 8.56 16.70
CA ARG A 48 23.15 9.79 15.89
C ARG A 48 22.26 9.61 14.67
N GLU A 49 21.81 10.71 14.08
CA GLU A 49 21.06 10.68 12.82
C GLU A 49 21.82 9.96 11.68
N THR A 50 23.15 10.06 11.68
CA THR A 50 24.05 9.31 10.80
C THR A 50 23.89 7.80 10.92
N ASP A 51 23.50 7.30 12.10
CA ASP A 51 23.32 5.87 12.32
C ASP A 51 22.10 5.35 11.56
N LEU A 52 21.01 6.13 11.51
CA LEU A 52 19.86 5.79 10.68
C LEU A 52 20.28 5.77 9.20
N LYS A 53 20.91 6.83 8.71
CA LYS A 53 21.36 6.94 7.31
C LYS A 53 22.34 5.83 6.89
N SER A 54 23.10 5.27 7.83
CA SER A 54 24.00 4.13 7.56
C SER A 54 23.26 2.82 7.30
N HIS A 55 22.01 2.68 7.76
CA HIS A 55 21.21 1.48 7.49
C HIS A 55 20.77 1.46 6.03
N ARG A 56 20.90 0.29 5.41
CA ARG A 56 20.40 0.04 4.05
C ARG A 56 18.89 0.31 3.98
N LEU A 57 18.44 0.77 2.83
CA LEU A 57 17.01 0.84 2.52
C LEU A 57 16.42 -0.57 2.53
N LEU A 58 15.33 -0.76 3.27
CA LEU A 58 14.57 -2.02 3.26
C LEU A 58 13.58 -1.97 2.09
N ARG A 59 13.74 -2.90 1.14
CA ARG A 59 12.83 -3.02 -0.01
C ARG A 59 11.82 -4.14 0.22
N LYS A 60 10.63 -3.98 -0.36
CA LYS A 60 9.55 -4.97 -0.26
C LYS A 60 9.99 -6.36 -0.71
N LYS A 61 10.67 -6.49 -1.86
CA LYS A 61 11.16 -7.78 -2.36
C LYS A 61 12.08 -8.50 -1.36
N ASP A 62 13.01 -7.79 -0.74
CA ASP A 62 13.99 -8.37 0.19
C ASP A 62 13.32 -8.78 1.51
N LEU A 63 12.37 -7.94 1.96
CA LEU A 63 11.56 -8.22 3.12
C LEU A 63 10.72 -9.48 2.91
N TYR A 64 9.97 -9.57 1.80
CA TYR A 64 9.07 -10.69 1.53
C TYR A 64 9.83 -11.99 1.28
N ALA A 65 10.96 -11.96 0.56
CA ALA A 65 11.82 -13.13 0.41
C ALA A 65 12.35 -13.65 1.76
N THR A 66 12.66 -12.74 2.69
CA THR A 66 13.07 -13.13 4.05
C THR A 66 11.89 -13.69 4.86
N ILE A 67 10.71 -13.08 4.75
CA ILE A 67 9.49 -13.54 5.44
C ILE A 67 9.09 -14.92 4.94
N GLU A 68 9.04 -15.15 3.63
CA GLU A 68 8.70 -16.44 3.00
C GLU A 68 9.62 -17.54 3.55
N ARG A 69 10.94 -17.33 3.48
CA ARG A 69 11.92 -18.25 4.08
C ARG A 69 11.65 -18.52 5.56
N LEU A 70 11.36 -17.49 6.36
CA LEU A 70 11.10 -17.64 7.80
C LEU A 70 9.75 -18.28 8.12
N VAL A 71 8.77 -18.22 7.22
CA VAL A 71 7.47 -18.87 7.39
C VAL A 71 7.58 -20.36 7.04
N ASP A 72 8.30 -20.67 5.96
CA ASP A 72 8.43 -22.03 5.44
C ASP A 72 9.41 -22.90 6.24
N ASP A 73 10.38 -22.28 6.92
CA ASP A 73 11.33 -22.97 7.78
C ASP A 73 10.66 -23.45 9.09
N THR A 74 10.51 -24.76 9.22
CA THR A 74 9.88 -25.45 10.36
C THR A 74 10.85 -25.83 11.48
N SER A 75 12.12 -25.40 11.38
CA SER A 75 13.12 -25.60 12.42
C SER A 75 12.62 -25.12 13.79
N PRO A 76 12.80 -25.90 14.88
CA PRO A 76 12.42 -25.46 16.23
C PRO A 76 13.24 -24.27 16.73
N GLN A 77 14.39 -23.99 16.11
CA GLN A 77 15.20 -22.80 16.38
C GLN A 77 14.60 -21.54 15.75
N ASN A 78 13.70 -21.68 14.77
CA ASN A 78 13.02 -20.58 14.13
C ASN A 78 11.87 -20.04 15.00
N ASN A 79 12.17 -19.07 15.85
CA ASN A 79 11.16 -18.46 16.73
C ASN A 79 10.19 -17.50 16.00
N TYR A 80 10.37 -17.24 14.70
CA TYR A 80 9.63 -16.22 13.97
C TYR A 80 8.12 -16.48 14.02
N ARG A 81 7.70 -17.72 13.73
CA ARG A 81 6.28 -18.13 13.73
C ARG A 81 5.61 -18.01 15.09
N HIS A 82 6.36 -18.23 16.17
CA HIS A 82 5.88 -18.04 17.55
C HIS A 82 5.80 -16.55 17.94
N GLY A 83 6.28 -15.66 17.07
CA GLY A 83 6.51 -14.27 17.37
C GLY A 83 5.81 -13.24 16.53
N ILE A 84 5.11 -13.72 15.54
CA ILE A 84 4.25 -12.93 14.68
C ILE A 84 2.81 -13.15 15.11
N TYR A 85 2.04 -12.08 15.04
CA TYR A 85 0.60 -12.21 15.01
C TYR A 85 0.19 -12.28 13.55
N THR A 86 -0.22 -13.46 13.10
CA THR A 86 -0.83 -13.66 11.79
C THR A 86 -2.34 -13.68 11.97
N SER A 87 -3.02 -12.66 11.45
CA SER A 87 -4.48 -12.66 11.36
C SER A 87 -4.89 -13.11 9.98
N ILE A 88 -5.26 -14.38 9.86
CA ILE A 88 -6.23 -14.81 8.85
C ILE A 88 -7.62 -14.49 9.40
N THR A 89 -8.45 -13.77 8.64
CA THR A 89 -9.78 -13.37 9.12
C THR A 89 -10.62 -14.61 9.38
N GLY A 90 -11.00 -14.83 10.65
CA GLY A 90 -11.98 -15.84 11.07
C GLY A 90 -11.44 -16.99 11.92
N GLY A 91 -10.97 -16.70 13.14
CA GLY A 91 -11.00 -17.60 14.31
C GLY A 91 -10.28 -18.95 14.22
N GLY A 92 -9.07 -19.04 14.78
CA GLY A 92 -8.47 -20.33 15.13
C GLY A 92 -7.01 -20.24 15.56
N SER A 93 -6.75 -20.34 16.86
CA SER A 93 -5.43 -20.58 17.43
C SER A 93 -4.85 -21.93 16.99
N ASN A 94 -3.52 -21.99 16.87
CA ASN A 94 -2.50 -23.08 16.81
C ASN A 94 -2.85 -24.58 16.66
N THR A 95 -4.10 -25.04 16.66
CA THR A 95 -4.51 -26.45 16.56
C THR A 95 -5.69 -26.73 15.61
N SER A 96 -6.40 -25.72 15.10
CA SER A 96 -7.39 -25.93 14.04
C SER A 96 -6.71 -25.93 12.67
N LYS A 97 -6.94 -26.98 11.86
CA LYS A 97 -6.68 -26.93 10.41
C LYS A 97 -7.29 -25.64 9.87
N GLU A 98 -6.52 -24.93 9.04
CA GLU A 98 -6.96 -23.72 8.36
C GLU A 98 -8.39 -23.92 7.87
N LEU A 99 -9.34 -23.18 8.46
CA LEU A 99 -10.70 -23.15 7.94
C LEU A 99 -10.65 -22.30 6.68
N PHE A 100 -10.29 -22.95 5.59
CA PHE A 100 -10.45 -22.39 4.26
C PHE A 100 -11.95 -22.37 3.96
N PHE A 101 -12.63 -21.33 4.45
CA PHE A 101 -13.96 -20.99 3.97
C PHE A 101 -13.76 -20.37 2.58
N ALA A 102 -13.61 -21.22 1.57
CA ALA A 102 -13.66 -20.83 0.18
C ALA A 102 -15.11 -20.48 -0.19
N THR A 103 -15.62 -19.39 0.38
CA THR A 103 -16.79 -18.72 -0.18
C THR A 103 -16.30 -17.92 -1.37
N ASP A 104 -16.85 -18.22 -2.53
CA ASP A 104 -16.55 -17.47 -3.72
C ASP A 104 -16.92 -15.98 -3.51
N ALA A 105 -16.15 -15.09 -4.13
CA ALA A 105 -16.32 -13.64 -3.92
C ALA A 105 -17.71 -13.16 -4.38
N LEU A 106 -18.28 -13.80 -5.40
CA LEU A 106 -19.66 -13.55 -5.85
C LEU A 106 -20.66 -14.04 -4.81
N GLU A 107 -20.49 -15.23 -4.25
CA GLU A 107 -21.35 -15.77 -3.20
C GLU A 107 -21.36 -14.88 -1.96
N ASN A 108 -20.20 -14.39 -1.53
CA ASN A 108 -20.10 -13.46 -0.40
C ASN A 108 -20.77 -12.11 -0.68
N ARG A 109 -20.71 -11.61 -1.92
CA ARG A 109 -21.41 -10.38 -2.32
C ARG A 109 -22.91 -10.61 -2.44
N ARG A 110 -23.34 -11.74 -3.02
CA ARG A 110 -24.75 -12.16 -3.08
C ARG A 110 -25.33 -12.35 -1.69
N HIS A 111 -24.61 -13.00 -0.78
CA HIS A 111 -25.00 -13.15 0.61
C HIS A 111 -25.14 -11.78 1.29
N ARG A 112 -24.18 -10.86 1.12
CA ARG A 112 -24.30 -9.48 1.65
C ARG A 112 -25.48 -8.71 1.05
N ALA A 113 -25.73 -8.84 -0.26
CA ALA A 113 -26.86 -8.20 -0.93
C ALA A 113 -28.21 -8.77 -0.46
N TYR A 114 -28.31 -10.10 -0.39
CA TYR A 114 -29.49 -10.82 0.10
C TYR A 114 -29.74 -10.51 1.58
N PHE A 115 -28.70 -10.53 2.41
CA PHE A 115 -28.83 -10.16 3.82
C PHE A 115 -29.25 -8.69 3.95
N GLY A 116 -28.68 -7.78 3.15
CA GLY A 116 -29.16 -6.39 3.08
C GLY A 116 -30.64 -6.28 2.68
N GLN A 117 -31.13 -7.14 1.78
CA GLN A 117 -32.54 -7.24 1.43
C GLN A 117 -33.39 -7.86 2.54
N PHE A 118 -32.87 -8.86 3.25
CA PHE A 118 -33.49 -9.46 4.42
C PHE A 118 -33.62 -8.44 5.56
N LEU A 119 -32.59 -7.62 5.82
CA LEU A 119 -32.65 -6.52 6.79
C LEU A 119 -33.69 -5.46 6.41
N ARG A 120 -33.89 -5.18 5.12
CA ARG A 120 -35.00 -4.34 4.63
C ARG A 120 -36.36 -5.02 4.85
N THR A 121 -36.48 -6.28 4.48
CA THR A 121 -37.73 -7.07 4.55
C THR A 121 -38.19 -7.26 5.99
N THR A 122 -37.25 -7.44 6.92
CA THR A 122 -37.51 -7.56 8.37
C THR A 122 -37.79 -6.22 9.04
N GLY A 123 -37.73 -5.11 8.30
CA GLY A 123 -37.95 -3.77 8.84
C GLY A 123 -36.83 -3.28 9.75
N LEU A 124 -35.65 -3.93 9.74
CA LEU A 124 -34.45 -3.44 10.44
C LEU A 124 -33.88 -2.19 9.72
N ILE A 125 -33.98 -2.15 8.40
CA ILE A 125 -33.67 -0.96 7.59
C ILE A 125 -35.00 -0.40 7.05
N ARG A 126 -35.42 0.76 7.56
CA ARG A 126 -36.70 1.42 7.26
C ARG A 126 -36.56 2.61 6.28
N GLU A 127 -37.71 3.06 5.77
CA GLU A 127 -37.93 4.18 4.83
C GLU A 127 -37.30 5.52 5.25
N SER A 128 -37.26 6.48 4.31
CA SER A 128 -36.52 7.76 4.35
C SER A 128 -36.59 8.58 5.66
N GLU A 129 -37.71 8.56 6.38
CA GLU A 129 -37.90 9.23 7.69
C GLU A 129 -37.10 8.61 8.84
N GLU A 130 -36.76 7.33 8.77
CA GLU A 130 -35.86 6.67 9.73
C GLU A 130 -34.41 6.78 9.27
N ARG A 131 -34.18 6.82 7.95
CA ARG A 131 -32.86 7.07 7.35
C ARG A 131 -32.33 8.47 7.69
N SER A 132 -33.21 9.47 7.80
CA SER A 132 -32.88 10.81 8.30
C SER A 132 -32.51 10.82 9.79
N LYS A 133 -32.85 9.78 10.56
CA LYS A 133 -32.38 9.57 11.93
C LYS A 133 -30.96 8.99 11.98
N ILE A 134 -30.50 8.33 10.90
CA ILE A 134 -29.12 7.84 10.78
C ILE A 134 -28.23 8.99 10.31
N LYS A 135 -27.57 9.63 11.27
CA LYS A 135 -26.67 10.75 11.02
C LYS A 135 -25.25 10.24 10.72
N ILE A 136 -24.89 10.20 9.44
CA ILE A 136 -23.51 9.88 9.02
C ILE A 136 -22.70 11.17 8.96
N ASP A 137 -22.03 11.49 10.07
CA ASP A 137 -21.21 12.70 10.18
C ASP A 137 -19.76 12.50 9.70
N LYS A 138 -19.29 11.24 9.66
CA LYS A 138 -17.90 10.90 9.33
C LYS A 138 -17.79 9.64 8.49
N ILE A 139 -16.85 9.66 7.55
CA ILE A 139 -16.38 8.49 6.81
C ILE A 139 -14.88 8.38 7.04
N ILE A 140 -14.40 7.18 7.34
CA ILE A 140 -12.98 6.88 7.46
C ILE A 140 -12.67 5.82 6.39
N TYR A 141 -11.71 6.10 5.53
CA TYR A 141 -11.23 5.16 4.51
C TYR A 141 -9.71 5.00 4.56
N THR A 142 -9.19 3.98 3.88
CA THR A 142 -7.74 3.71 3.80
C THR A 142 -7.42 2.98 2.47
N SER A 143 -6.17 2.58 2.28
CA SER A 143 -5.63 1.85 1.13
C SER A 143 -5.50 2.63 -0.19
N GLU A 144 -6.53 3.38 -0.61
CA GLU A 144 -6.48 4.17 -1.85
C GLU A 144 -7.03 5.58 -1.64
N GLY A 145 -6.41 6.57 -2.29
CA GLY A 145 -6.87 7.96 -2.26
C GLY A 145 -8.18 8.14 -3.03
N LEU A 146 -9.15 8.84 -2.42
CA LEU A 146 -10.37 9.25 -3.13
C LEU A 146 -10.08 10.45 -4.06
N THR A 147 -10.51 10.33 -5.32
CA THR A 147 -10.45 11.42 -6.29
C THR A 147 -11.45 12.54 -5.92
N SER A 148 -11.26 13.73 -6.47
CA SER A 148 -12.20 14.85 -6.28
C SER A 148 -13.63 14.49 -6.74
N ALA A 149 -13.74 13.70 -7.82
CA ALA A 149 -15.03 13.21 -8.30
C ALA A 149 -15.70 12.22 -7.33
N GLN A 150 -14.94 11.27 -6.77
CA GLN A 150 -15.46 10.34 -5.77
C GLN A 150 -15.90 11.06 -4.48
N LYS A 151 -15.09 12.03 -4.00
CA LYS A 151 -15.45 12.87 -2.85
C LYS A 151 -16.72 13.69 -3.12
N SER A 152 -16.85 14.24 -4.32
CA SER A 152 -18.06 14.97 -4.76
C SER A 152 -19.28 14.05 -4.77
N HIS A 153 -19.17 12.86 -5.36
CA HIS A 153 -20.25 11.87 -5.39
C HIS A 153 -20.70 11.47 -3.97
N ILE A 154 -19.75 11.17 -3.08
CA ILE A 154 -20.03 10.85 -1.67
C ILE A 154 -20.79 12.01 -1.00
N SER A 155 -20.37 13.25 -1.25
CA SER A 155 -21.02 14.44 -0.66
C SER A 155 -22.43 14.65 -1.20
N THR A 156 -22.68 14.36 -2.49
CA THR A 156 -24.03 14.41 -3.08
C THR A 156 -24.97 13.36 -2.47
N VAL A 157 -24.45 12.16 -2.17
CA VAL A 157 -25.26 11.04 -1.66
C VAL A 157 -25.50 11.14 -0.16
N LEU A 158 -24.49 11.52 0.61
CA LEU A 158 -24.50 11.48 2.08
C LEU A 158 -24.60 12.87 2.73
N GLY A 159 -24.61 13.93 1.94
CA GLY A 159 -24.63 15.31 2.43
C GLY A 159 -23.27 15.77 2.96
N SER A 160 -23.28 16.70 3.93
CA SER A 160 -22.09 17.31 4.51
C SER A 160 -21.38 16.35 5.49
N VAL A 161 -20.77 15.31 4.95
CA VAL A 161 -20.00 14.32 5.71
C VAL A 161 -18.50 14.69 5.74
N LYS A 162 -17.87 14.54 6.90
CA LYS A 162 -16.41 14.70 7.00
C LYS A 162 -15.72 13.41 6.54
N ILE A 163 -14.88 13.52 5.53
CA ILE A 163 -14.14 12.39 4.95
C ILE A 163 -12.71 12.40 5.51
N TYR A 164 -12.35 11.37 6.25
CA TYR A 164 -11.03 11.12 6.83
C TYR A 164 -10.34 9.97 6.12
N SER A 165 -9.00 10.00 6.09
CA SER A 165 -8.20 8.92 5.53
C SER A 165 -7.12 8.49 6.51
N LEU A 166 -6.85 7.18 6.59
CA LEU A 166 -5.68 6.65 7.30
C LEU A 166 -4.64 6.17 6.29
N LEU A 167 -3.39 6.58 6.49
CA LEU A 167 -2.24 6.08 5.74
C LEU A 167 -1.49 5.05 6.59
N GLY A 168 -1.18 3.92 5.97
CA GLY A 168 -0.50 2.81 6.61
C GLY A 168 -0.07 1.77 5.58
N SER A 169 0.72 0.81 6.03
CA SER A 169 1.10 -0.36 5.25
C SER A 169 0.94 -1.63 6.08
N ALA A 170 0.90 -2.80 5.43
CA ALA A 170 0.86 -4.08 6.14
C ALA A 170 2.12 -4.28 7.02
N GLU A 171 3.26 -3.80 6.54
CA GLU A 171 4.56 -3.90 7.20
C GLU A 171 4.62 -2.98 8.45
N ALA A 172 4.20 -1.73 8.30
CA ALA A 172 4.39 -0.70 9.31
C ALA A 172 3.19 -0.48 10.25
N GLY A 173 1.98 -0.86 9.82
CA GLY A 173 0.72 -0.44 10.43
C GLY A 173 0.30 0.97 10.00
N PRO A 174 -0.77 1.53 10.60
CA PRO A 174 -1.18 2.91 10.36
C PRO A 174 -0.21 3.90 11.02
N TYR A 175 0.12 4.99 10.33
CA TYR A 175 1.08 5.97 10.83
C TYR A 175 0.76 7.43 10.51
N ALA A 176 -0.25 7.71 9.68
CA ALA A 176 -0.69 9.09 9.43
C ALA A 176 -2.19 9.20 9.17
N VAL A 177 -2.75 10.39 9.38
CA VAL A 177 -4.19 10.67 9.21
C VAL A 177 -4.41 11.91 8.35
N SER A 178 -5.33 11.82 7.40
CA SER A 178 -5.87 12.97 6.68
C SER A 178 -7.20 13.36 7.29
N SER A 179 -7.35 14.66 7.55
CA SER A 179 -8.56 15.25 8.12
C SER A 179 -8.82 16.60 7.45
N PRO A 180 -10.06 16.90 7.05
CA PRO A 180 -10.43 18.22 6.57
C PRO A 180 -10.16 19.35 7.57
N ASP A 181 -10.13 19.00 8.87
CA ASP A 181 -9.88 19.96 9.96
C ASP A 181 -8.39 20.21 10.21
N LEU A 182 -7.49 19.37 9.67
CA LEU A 182 -6.05 19.45 9.91
C LEU A 182 -5.27 19.86 8.67
N THR A 183 -5.68 19.38 7.50
CA THR A 183 -4.98 19.65 6.25
C THR A 183 -5.92 20.42 5.32
N PRO A 184 -5.51 21.61 4.83
CA PRO A 184 -6.33 22.41 3.91
C PRO A 184 -6.77 21.57 2.72
N ARG A 185 -8.05 21.71 2.36
CA ARG A 185 -8.62 21.04 1.20
C ARG A 185 -8.27 21.84 -0.04
N ASP A 186 -7.17 21.49 -0.70
CA ASP A 186 -6.89 22.01 -2.04
C ASP A 186 -7.60 21.12 -3.06
N LEU A 187 -8.69 21.65 -3.65
CA LEU A 187 -9.52 20.94 -4.62
C LEU A 187 -8.80 20.72 -5.97
N LEU A 188 -7.70 21.45 -6.22
CA LEU A 188 -6.90 21.39 -7.43
C LEU A 188 -5.59 20.62 -7.23
N ALA A 189 -5.17 20.39 -5.98
CA ALA A 189 -3.95 19.64 -5.71
C ALA A 189 -4.11 18.16 -6.06
N SER A 190 -3.13 17.63 -6.80
CA SER A 190 -2.96 16.20 -7.08
C SER A 190 -2.41 15.40 -5.89
N HIS A 191 -2.37 15.99 -4.69
CA HIS A 191 -1.79 15.40 -3.49
C HIS A 191 -2.80 15.33 -2.34
N SER A 192 -2.60 14.38 -1.43
CA SER A 192 -3.34 14.30 -0.17
C SER A 192 -2.42 14.58 1.02
N GLY A 193 -2.84 15.48 1.90
CA GLY A 193 -2.11 15.80 3.13
C GLY A 193 -2.43 14.83 4.25
N PHE A 194 -1.41 14.32 4.92
CA PHE A 194 -1.53 13.47 6.10
C PHE A 194 -0.67 14.01 7.24
N VAL A 195 -1.25 14.15 8.42
CA VAL A 195 -0.52 14.47 9.65
C VAL A 195 0.01 13.17 10.26
N PHE A 196 1.28 13.14 10.62
CA PHE A 196 1.91 12.03 11.35
C PHE A 196 2.71 12.54 12.55
N ASP A 197 2.97 11.63 13.49
CA ASP A 197 3.71 11.90 14.72
C ASP A 197 5.12 11.29 14.64
N THR A 198 6.14 12.14 14.80
CA THR A 198 7.56 11.76 14.71
C THR A 198 7.99 10.83 15.85
N ARG A 199 7.20 10.74 16.92
CA ARG A 199 7.43 9.78 18.01
C ARG A 199 6.97 8.36 17.63
N LEU A 200 6.04 8.23 16.67
CA LEU A 200 5.54 6.95 16.17
C LEU A 200 6.33 6.48 14.95
N THR A 201 6.68 7.40 14.06
CA THR A 201 7.36 7.08 12.82
C THR A 201 8.26 8.21 12.35
N LEU A 202 9.43 7.86 11.80
CA LEU A 202 10.29 8.79 11.09
C LEU A 202 10.07 8.59 9.59
N ILE A 203 9.96 9.70 8.86
CA ILE A 203 9.81 9.71 7.41
C ILE A 203 11.01 10.43 6.79
N GLU A 204 11.62 9.81 5.80
CA GLU A 204 12.64 10.39 4.94
C GLU A 204 12.07 10.53 3.53
N ILE A 205 12.32 11.66 2.88
CA ILE A 205 12.03 11.84 1.45
C ILE A 205 13.37 11.73 0.72
N LEU A 206 13.53 10.68 -0.08
CA LEU A 206 14.77 10.37 -0.79
C LEU A 206 14.66 10.77 -2.27
N PRO A 207 15.78 11.04 -2.95
CA PRO A 207 15.77 11.24 -4.39
C PRO A 207 15.05 10.10 -5.12
N LEU A 208 14.35 10.43 -6.20
CA LEU A 208 13.63 9.42 -6.99
C LEU A 208 14.59 8.34 -7.58
N SER A 209 15.83 8.69 -7.91
CA SER A 209 16.84 7.71 -8.35
C SER A 209 17.20 6.66 -7.29
N SER A 210 16.91 6.91 -6.02
CA SER A 210 17.26 6.03 -4.89
C SER A 210 16.48 4.72 -4.84
N ALA A 211 15.46 4.57 -5.70
CA ALA A 211 14.75 3.31 -5.87
C ALA A 211 15.62 2.21 -6.53
N GLU A 212 16.67 2.59 -7.25
CA GLU A 212 17.44 1.68 -8.09
C GLU A 212 18.74 1.22 -7.42
N ASP A 213 19.55 2.13 -6.87
CA ASP A 213 20.91 1.84 -6.40
C ASP A 213 21.04 1.43 -4.92
N GLY A 214 22.05 0.62 -4.61
CA GLY A 214 22.42 0.19 -3.25
C GLY A 214 23.10 1.27 -2.39
N CYS A 215 23.10 2.53 -2.85
CA CYS A 215 23.61 3.67 -2.10
C CYS A 215 22.56 4.16 -1.10
N ASN A 216 23.01 4.63 0.07
CA ASN A 216 22.17 5.32 1.04
C ASN A 216 22.21 6.82 0.74
N PRO A 217 21.21 7.38 0.05
CA PRO A 217 21.22 8.78 -0.34
C PRO A 217 20.82 9.65 0.84
N ASP A 218 21.26 10.90 0.80
CA ASP A 218 20.74 11.91 1.70
C ASP A 218 19.29 12.28 1.33
N PRO A 219 18.43 12.54 2.32
CA PRO A 219 17.10 13.06 2.06
C PRO A 219 17.13 14.38 1.29
N VAL A 220 16.14 14.57 0.41
CA VAL A 220 15.93 15.85 -0.26
C VAL A 220 15.45 16.91 0.75
N PRO A 221 15.66 18.21 0.46
CA PRO A 221 15.15 19.29 1.29
C PRO A 221 13.64 19.24 1.57
N GLU A 222 13.23 19.87 2.66
CA GLU A 222 11.82 19.98 3.02
C GLU A 222 11.01 20.66 1.90
N GLY A 223 9.80 20.16 1.62
CA GLY A 223 8.95 20.59 0.51
C GLY A 223 9.28 19.95 -0.84
N GLU A 224 10.49 19.44 -1.04
CA GLU A 224 10.85 18.74 -2.28
C GLU A 224 10.22 17.35 -2.36
N THR A 225 9.91 16.94 -3.60
CA THR A 225 9.23 15.68 -3.88
C THR A 225 10.25 14.57 -4.09
N GLY A 226 10.02 13.43 -3.46
CA GLY A 226 10.85 12.24 -3.61
C GLY A 226 10.17 10.96 -3.15
N ALA A 227 10.93 9.88 -3.14
CA ALA A 227 10.46 8.58 -2.69
C ALA A 227 10.37 8.54 -1.15
N ILE A 228 9.30 7.97 -0.62
CA ILE A 228 9.03 7.94 0.82
C ILE A 228 9.67 6.69 1.43
N ALA A 229 10.63 6.88 2.33
CA ALA A 229 11.15 5.85 3.21
C ALA A 229 10.65 6.06 4.64
N GLN A 230 10.30 4.97 5.32
CA GLN A 230 9.62 5.01 6.61
C GLN A 230 10.32 4.13 7.65
N THR A 231 10.49 4.67 8.86
CA THR A 231 11.00 3.94 10.03
C THR A 231 9.94 3.94 11.12
N SER A 232 9.51 2.76 11.56
CA SER A 232 8.53 2.58 12.64
C SER A 232 9.21 2.54 14.00
N LEU A 233 8.76 3.38 14.93
CA LEU A 233 9.22 3.40 16.32
C LEU A 233 8.31 2.60 17.25
N VAL A 234 7.35 1.86 16.70
CA VAL A 234 6.42 0.99 17.46
C VAL A 234 6.62 -0.50 17.15
N ARG A 235 7.57 -0.82 16.25
CA ARG A 235 7.93 -2.20 15.87
C ARG A 235 9.33 -2.53 16.38
N ARG A 236 9.42 -3.34 17.44
CA ARG A 236 10.71 -3.79 18.00
C ARG A 236 11.16 -5.14 17.46
N ARG A 237 10.31 -6.17 17.57
CA ARG A 237 10.71 -7.56 17.27
C ARG A 237 11.03 -7.78 15.80
N ASN A 238 10.16 -7.25 14.94
CA ASN A 238 10.32 -7.25 13.49
C ASN A 238 10.44 -5.78 13.06
N PRO A 239 11.63 -5.17 13.20
CA PRO A 239 11.80 -3.73 13.01
C PRO A 239 11.61 -3.37 11.54
N VAL A 240 10.94 -2.23 11.31
CA VAL A 240 10.75 -1.63 9.99
C VAL A 240 11.52 -0.32 9.99
N VAL A 241 12.76 -0.37 9.54
CA VAL A 241 13.74 0.71 9.44
C VAL A 241 14.01 1.02 7.97
N ARG A 242 13.89 2.29 7.59
CA ARG A 242 14.08 2.83 6.23
C ARG A 242 13.40 1.99 5.14
N TYR A 243 12.16 1.61 5.40
CA TYR A 243 11.35 0.85 4.47
C TYR A 243 10.87 1.73 3.31
N MET A 244 11.22 1.34 2.09
CA MET A 244 10.74 2.00 0.88
C MET A 244 9.28 1.65 0.66
N THR A 245 8.41 2.63 0.89
CA THR A 245 6.96 2.44 0.82
C THR A 245 6.45 2.17 -0.60
N GLY A 246 7.19 2.65 -1.61
CA GLY A 246 6.75 2.72 -3.02
C GLY A 246 5.93 3.98 -3.34
N ASP A 247 5.70 4.83 -2.34
CA ASP A 247 4.99 6.10 -2.50
C ASP A 247 5.95 7.26 -2.75
N VAL A 248 5.42 8.31 -3.38
CA VAL A 248 6.09 9.58 -3.65
C VAL A 248 5.38 10.69 -2.91
N GLY A 249 6.14 11.61 -2.35
CA GLY A 249 5.59 12.76 -1.65
C GLY A 249 6.64 13.72 -1.15
N SER A 250 6.21 14.65 -0.30
CA SER A 250 7.07 15.65 0.32
C SER A 250 6.69 15.91 1.77
N LEU A 251 7.67 16.36 2.58
CA LEU A 251 7.47 16.71 3.98
C LEU A 251 7.27 18.20 4.16
N HIS A 252 6.42 18.55 5.12
CA HIS A 252 5.98 19.92 5.41
C HIS A 252 5.84 20.13 6.92
N PRO A 253 5.89 21.39 7.39
CA PRO A 253 5.56 21.72 8.77
C PRO A 253 4.05 21.57 9.03
N LEU A 254 3.67 21.54 10.31
CA LEU A 254 2.28 21.53 10.72
C LEU A 254 1.62 22.89 10.34
N PRO A 255 0.52 22.90 9.56
CA PRO A 255 -0.13 24.14 9.15
C PRO A 255 -0.84 24.83 10.32
N GLU A 256 -0.99 26.16 10.26
CA GLU A 256 -1.68 26.94 11.30
C GLU A 256 -3.12 26.45 11.57
N LEU A 257 -3.83 26.01 10.53
CA LEU A 257 -5.15 25.39 10.67
C LEU A 257 -5.12 24.20 11.65
N ALA A 258 -4.14 23.32 11.53
CA ALA A 258 -3.98 22.16 12.41
C ALA A 258 -3.63 22.58 13.85
N LYS A 259 -2.84 23.64 14.03
CA LYS A 259 -2.50 24.20 15.35
C LYS A 259 -3.71 24.73 16.11
N SER A 260 -4.77 25.16 15.40
CA SER A 260 -6.02 25.59 16.05
C SER A 260 -6.82 24.44 16.70
N VAL A 261 -6.56 23.19 16.28
CA VAL A 261 -7.26 21.99 16.75
C VAL A 261 -6.39 21.14 17.67
N ILE A 262 -5.09 21.11 17.43
CA ILE A 262 -4.14 20.26 18.15
C ILE A 262 -3.53 21.03 19.33
N PRO A 263 -3.44 20.43 20.54
CA PRO A 263 -2.77 21.08 21.67
C PRO A 263 -1.30 21.40 21.40
N GLU A 264 -0.83 22.55 21.87
CA GLU A 264 0.52 23.09 21.63
C GLU A 264 1.64 22.12 22.00
N ALA A 265 1.47 21.34 23.08
CA ALA A 265 2.43 20.34 23.53
C ALA A 265 2.76 19.27 22.47
N HIS A 266 1.92 19.09 21.44
CA HIS A 266 2.14 18.13 20.36
C HIS A 266 2.79 18.73 19.12
N TRP A 267 2.77 20.05 18.92
CA TRP A 267 3.23 20.69 17.67
C TRP A 267 4.66 20.32 17.27
N PRO A 268 5.64 20.23 18.20
CA PRO A 268 7.01 19.88 17.82
C PRO A 268 7.16 18.46 17.24
N TYR A 269 6.19 17.58 17.50
CA TYR A 269 6.22 16.18 17.10
C TYR A 269 5.35 15.88 15.88
N LEU A 270 4.55 16.83 15.42
CA LEU A 270 3.63 16.60 14.31
C LEU A 270 4.10 17.26 13.02
N ARG A 271 4.02 16.51 11.93
CA ARG A 271 4.47 16.92 10.61
C ARG A 271 3.43 16.53 9.56
N VAL A 272 3.51 17.16 8.39
CA VAL A 272 2.62 16.84 7.26
C VAL A 272 3.41 16.13 6.16
N LEU A 273 2.90 14.97 5.75
CA LEU A 273 3.30 14.26 4.55
C LEU A 273 2.29 14.56 3.44
N ARG A 274 2.74 15.19 2.34
CA ARG A 274 1.92 15.38 1.14
C ARG A 274 2.16 14.22 0.18
N LEU A 275 1.23 13.29 0.16
CA LEU A 275 1.27 12.08 -0.67
C LEU A 275 0.81 12.40 -2.09
N GLN A 276 1.63 12.09 -3.09
CA GLN A 276 1.35 12.28 -4.52
C GLN A 276 0.98 10.97 -5.24
N GLY A 277 0.89 9.87 -4.49
CA GLY A 277 0.59 8.53 -4.99
C GLY A 277 1.85 7.69 -5.16
N ARG A 278 1.76 6.64 -5.97
CA ARG A 278 2.86 5.70 -6.22
C ARG A 278 3.92 6.27 -7.14
N ASP A 279 5.13 5.75 -7.01
CA ASP A 279 6.17 5.95 -8.01
C ASP A 279 5.77 5.28 -9.32
N ARG A 280 5.29 6.10 -10.25
CA ARG A 280 4.75 5.67 -11.55
C ARG A 280 5.82 5.13 -12.50
N ARG A 281 7.09 5.16 -12.13
CA ARG A 281 8.15 4.48 -12.90
C ARG A 281 8.14 2.98 -12.66
N PHE A 282 7.65 2.53 -11.51
CA PHE A 282 7.75 1.13 -11.09
C PHE A 282 6.41 0.46 -10.82
N SER A 283 5.31 1.21 -10.74
CA SER A 283 4.02 0.64 -10.35
C SER A 283 2.80 1.52 -10.65
N PHE A 284 1.61 0.92 -10.49
CA PHE A 284 0.32 1.61 -10.41
C PHE A 284 -0.65 0.87 -9.48
N ASN A 285 -1.76 1.52 -9.12
CA ASN A 285 -2.84 0.91 -8.36
C ASN A 285 -4.07 0.68 -9.25
N TRP A 286 -4.74 -0.45 -9.07
CA TRP A 286 -6.05 -0.71 -9.67
C TRP A 286 -6.86 -1.61 -8.73
N ASP A 287 -8.09 -1.17 -8.44
CA ASP A 287 -9.06 -1.90 -7.58
C ASP A 287 -8.56 -2.25 -6.17
N GLY A 288 -7.81 -1.36 -5.53
CA GLY A 288 -7.23 -1.60 -4.21
C GLY A 288 -5.95 -2.44 -4.22
N CYS A 289 -5.54 -2.94 -5.39
CA CYS A 289 -4.36 -3.76 -5.56
C CYS A 289 -3.18 -2.96 -6.10
N TYR A 290 -2.01 -3.24 -5.53
CA TYR A 290 -0.74 -2.68 -5.96
C TYR A 290 -0.11 -3.56 -7.05
N ILE A 291 0.13 -2.99 -8.24
CA ILE A 291 0.69 -3.70 -9.39
C ILE A 291 2.07 -3.13 -9.72
N GLU A 292 3.11 -3.95 -9.54
CA GLU A 292 4.50 -3.63 -9.88
C GLU A 292 4.76 -3.95 -11.36
N PHE A 293 5.37 -3.03 -12.10
CA PHE A 293 5.65 -3.23 -13.53
C PHE A 293 6.60 -4.40 -13.77
N GLU A 294 7.55 -4.66 -12.87
CA GLU A 294 8.47 -5.80 -12.98
C GLU A 294 7.70 -7.12 -12.96
N ILE A 295 6.77 -7.27 -11.99
CA ILE A 295 5.95 -8.48 -11.85
C ILE A 295 4.98 -8.62 -13.04
N LEU A 296 4.33 -7.53 -13.45
CA LEU A 296 3.46 -7.54 -14.63
C LEU A 296 4.25 -7.87 -15.90
N SER A 297 5.46 -7.33 -16.06
CA SER A 297 6.33 -7.64 -17.19
C SER A 297 6.73 -9.10 -17.20
N ALA A 298 7.11 -9.66 -16.05
CA ALA A 298 7.44 -11.08 -15.92
C ALA A 298 6.26 -11.98 -16.33
N LEU A 299 5.04 -11.65 -15.90
CA LEU A 299 3.82 -12.34 -16.34
C LEU A 299 3.64 -12.24 -17.86
N MET A 300 3.73 -11.04 -18.43
CA MET A 300 3.54 -10.81 -19.87
C MET A 300 4.64 -11.44 -20.72
N SER A 301 5.84 -11.66 -20.16
CA SER A 301 6.95 -12.35 -20.81
C SER A 301 6.91 -13.87 -20.66
N THR A 302 5.85 -14.44 -20.09
CA THR A 302 5.66 -15.89 -20.02
C THR A 302 5.66 -16.48 -21.44
N VAL A 303 6.62 -17.36 -21.73
CA VAL A 303 6.86 -17.89 -23.09
C VAL A 303 5.60 -18.51 -23.70
N SER A 304 4.85 -19.26 -22.90
CA SER A 304 3.61 -19.92 -23.35
C SER A 304 2.48 -18.93 -23.69
N PHE A 305 2.58 -17.65 -23.34
CA PHE A 305 1.59 -16.64 -23.75
C PHE A 305 1.86 -16.10 -25.16
N GLY A 306 3.08 -16.26 -25.67
CA GLY A 306 3.46 -15.78 -27.00
C GLY A 306 3.24 -14.27 -27.21
N ILE A 307 3.25 -13.46 -26.14
CA ILE A 307 3.06 -12.00 -26.21
C ILE A 307 4.37 -11.37 -26.72
N LEU A 308 4.28 -10.64 -27.83
CA LEU A 308 5.39 -9.92 -28.44
C LEU A 308 5.52 -8.49 -27.92
N GLN A 309 4.38 -7.86 -27.64
CA GLN A 309 4.32 -6.50 -27.10
C GLN A 309 3.04 -6.34 -26.31
N TRP A 310 3.07 -5.50 -25.27
CA TRP A 310 1.90 -5.17 -24.48
C TRP A 310 1.89 -3.72 -24.01
N GLN A 311 0.70 -3.25 -23.64
CA GLN A 311 0.48 -1.91 -23.09
C GLN A 311 -0.64 -1.94 -22.07
N ALA A 312 -0.43 -1.30 -20.93
CA ALA A 312 -1.45 -1.06 -19.90
C ALA A 312 -1.88 0.41 -19.91
N ILE A 313 -3.19 0.65 -19.95
CA ILE A 313 -3.79 1.99 -19.95
C ILE A 313 -4.75 2.08 -18.78
N LEU A 314 -4.46 2.96 -17.83
CA LEU A 314 -5.34 3.27 -16.71
C LEU A 314 -6.18 4.51 -17.07
N ASP A 315 -7.50 4.35 -17.19
CA ASP A 315 -8.45 5.37 -17.62
C ASP A 315 -9.64 5.48 -16.64
N LYS A 316 -10.61 6.37 -16.92
CA LYS A 316 -11.86 6.54 -16.16
C LYS A 316 -13.04 6.00 -16.95
N ILE A 317 -13.93 5.25 -16.29
CA ILE A 317 -15.26 4.96 -16.85
C ILE A 317 -16.12 6.21 -16.71
N GLU A 318 -16.78 6.60 -17.80
CA GLU A 318 -17.82 7.63 -17.77
C GLU A 318 -19.21 6.96 -17.74
N PRO A 319 -20.16 7.42 -16.90
CA PRO A 319 -20.09 8.57 -15.99
C PRO A 319 -19.61 8.23 -14.56
N SER A 320 -19.34 6.96 -14.23
CA SER A 320 -19.10 6.51 -12.85
C SER A 320 -17.80 7.04 -12.23
N LYS A 321 -16.86 7.52 -13.06
CA LYS A 321 -15.51 7.96 -12.71
C LYS A 321 -14.67 6.86 -12.03
N GLU A 322 -15.06 5.61 -12.18
CA GLU A 322 -14.31 4.46 -11.67
C GLU A 322 -13.02 4.24 -12.47
N ALA A 323 -11.99 3.73 -11.81
CA ALA A 323 -10.76 3.36 -12.49
C ALA A 323 -11.00 2.16 -13.43
N PHE A 324 -10.61 2.33 -14.70
CA PHE A 324 -10.68 1.36 -15.78
C PHE A 324 -9.28 0.97 -16.22
N LEU A 325 -9.02 -0.32 -16.42
CA LEU A 325 -7.74 -0.83 -16.92
C LEU A 325 -7.93 -1.48 -18.29
N GLU A 326 -7.28 -0.94 -19.31
CA GLU A 326 -7.19 -1.57 -20.62
C GLU A 326 -5.81 -2.19 -20.80
N LEU A 327 -5.77 -3.48 -21.16
CA LEU A 327 -4.56 -4.20 -21.52
C LEU A 327 -4.62 -4.53 -23.00
N ARG A 328 -3.66 -4.01 -23.77
CA ARG A 328 -3.50 -4.32 -25.20
C ARG A 328 -2.35 -5.31 -25.35
N LEU A 329 -2.59 -6.40 -26.06
CA LEU A 329 -1.65 -7.51 -26.23
C LEU A 329 -1.47 -7.77 -27.72
N LEU A 330 -0.23 -7.69 -28.20
CA LEU A 330 0.16 -8.17 -29.52
C LEU A 330 0.82 -9.53 -29.33
N CYS A 331 0.20 -10.58 -29.87
CA CYS A 331 0.71 -11.95 -29.76
C CYS A 331 1.33 -12.41 -31.08
N SER A 332 2.26 -13.35 -30.98
CA SER A 332 2.75 -14.10 -32.14
C SER A 332 1.61 -14.88 -32.78
N LYS A 333 1.78 -15.21 -34.07
CA LYS A 333 0.84 -16.11 -34.76
C LYS A 333 0.81 -17.44 -34.01
N SER A 334 -0.38 -18.04 -33.93
CA SER A 334 -0.63 -19.25 -33.14
C SER A 334 0.38 -20.35 -33.50
N ASN A 335 1.05 -20.85 -32.47
CA ASN A 335 1.88 -22.04 -32.49
C ASN A 335 1.25 -23.04 -31.50
N ASP A 336 1.34 -24.34 -31.75
CA ASP A 336 0.77 -25.39 -30.87
C ASP A 336 1.37 -25.36 -29.46
N GLU A 337 2.52 -24.71 -29.28
CA GLU A 337 3.19 -24.49 -27.99
C GLU A 337 2.61 -23.32 -27.17
N PHE A 338 1.80 -22.45 -27.77
CA PHE A 338 1.21 -21.31 -27.08
C PHE A 338 -0.16 -21.66 -26.51
N LEU A 339 -0.46 -21.09 -25.34
CA LEU A 339 -1.76 -21.21 -24.73
C LEU A 339 -2.83 -20.57 -25.62
N PRO A 340 -4.04 -21.16 -25.68
CA PRO A 340 -5.18 -20.51 -26.31
C PRO A 340 -5.42 -19.13 -25.70
N ARG A 341 -5.88 -18.17 -26.51
CA ARG A 341 -6.17 -16.78 -26.05
C ARG A 341 -7.01 -16.74 -24.79
N GLN A 342 -7.98 -17.65 -24.64
CA GLN A 342 -8.83 -17.73 -23.46
C GLN A 342 -8.04 -18.11 -22.19
N ALA A 343 -7.07 -19.01 -22.28
CA ALA A 343 -6.23 -19.38 -21.14
C ALA A 343 -5.31 -18.21 -20.73
N ILE A 344 -4.77 -17.47 -21.71
CA ILE A 344 -4.01 -16.24 -21.46
C ILE A 344 -4.88 -15.20 -20.75
N ILE A 345 -6.11 -14.98 -21.24
CA ILE A 345 -7.10 -14.10 -20.59
C ILE A 345 -7.31 -14.53 -19.14
N ASN A 346 -7.50 -15.82 -18.89
CA ASN A 346 -7.76 -16.33 -17.55
C ASN A 346 -6.58 -16.08 -16.61
N HIS A 347 -5.34 -16.35 -17.04
CA HIS A 347 -4.14 -16.08 -16.22
C HIS A 347 -3.96 -14.58 -15.91
N ILE A 348 -4.16 -13.72 -16.90
CA ILE A 348 -4.07 -12.27 -16.68
C ILE A 348 -5.18 -11.81 -15.73
N ARG A 349 -6.40 -12.32 -15.91
CA ARG A 349 -7.53 -12.01 -15.02
C ARG A 349 -7.29 -12.49 -13.60
N GLU A 350 -6.71 -13.66 -13.42
CA GLU A 350 -6.32 -14.18 -12.10
C GLU A 350 -5.29 -13.27 -11.43
N PHE A 351 -4.27 -12.84 -12.18
CA PHE A 351 -3.25 -11.90 -11.69
C PHE A 351 -3.85 -10.57 -11.20
N PHE A 352 -4.82 -10.02 -11.93
CA PHE A 352 -5.52 -8.80 -11.54
C PHE A 352 -6.68 -9.05 -10.55
N HIS A 353 -6.88 -10.27 -10.06
CA HIS A 353 -8.02 -10.64 -9.20
C HIS A 353 -9.38 -10.22 -9.80
N VAL A 354 -9.53 -10.40 -11.12
CA VAL A 354 -10.75 -10.04 -11.85
C VAL A 354 -11.87 -11.00 -11.48
N CYS A 355 -12.93 -10.43 -10.94
CA CYS A 355 -14.17 -11.10 -10.63
C CYS A 355 -15.34 -10.34 -11.27
N SER A 356 -16.53 -10.90 -11.25
CA SER A 356 -17.73 -10.32 -11.87
C SER A 356 -18.06 -8.86 -11.51
N THR A 357 -17.55 -8.33 -10.40
CA THR A 357 -17.85 -6.95 -9.97
C THR A 357 -16.84 -5.92 -10.42
N ASN A 358 -15.66 -6.35 -10.85
CA ASN A 358 -14.63 -5.47 -11.39
C ASN A 358 -14.29 -5.85 -12.84
N GLU A 359 -14.91 -6.89 -13.39
CA GLU A 359 -14.77 -7.29 -14.79
C GLU A 359 -15.15 -6.18 -15.76
N HIS A 360 -16.20 -5.39 -15.47
CA HIS A 360 -16.55 -4.24 -16.31
C HIS A 360 -15.51 -3.12 -16.27
N ARG A 361 -14.59 -3.16 -15.29
CA ARG A 361 -13.51 -2.19 -15.09
C ARG A 361 -12.19 -2.61 -15.70
N ILE A 362 -12.14 -3.75 -16.39
CA ILE A 362 -10.95 -4.21 -17.10
C ILE A 362 -11.30 -4.70 -18.51
N ARG A 363 -10.45 -4.38 -19.48
CA ARG A 363 -10.59 -4.85 -20.85
C ARG A 363 -9.27 -5.38 -21.36
N LEU A 364 -9.27 -6.62 -21.83
CA LEU A 364 -8.15 -7.23 -22.53
C LEU A 364 -8.44 -7.19 -24.04
N MET A 365 -7.53 -6.62 -24.82
CA MET A 365 -7.64 -6.54 -26.26
C MET A 365 -6.42 -7.20 -26.91
N PHE A 366 -6.66 -8.19 -27.76
CA PHE A 366 -5.65 -8.68 -28.68
C PHE A 366 -5.66 -7.78 -29.91
N ILE A 367 -4.51 -7.19 -30.22
CA ILE A 367 -4.33 -6.33 -31.38
C ILE A 367 -3.47 -7.04 -32.43
N ASP A 368 -3.68 -6.70 -33.69
CA ASP A 368 -3.06 -7.41 -34.82
C ASP A 368 -1.68 -6.83 -35.19
N ASP A 369 -1.44 -5.56 -34.86
CA ASP A 369 -0.19 -4.86 -35.16
C ASP A 369 0.11 -3.72 -34.19
N LEU A 370 1.24 -3.03 -34.43
CA LEU A 370 1.71 -1.95 -33.57
C LEU A 370 0.86 -0.67 -33.61
N THR A 371 -0.04 -0.51 -34.60
CA THR A 371 -0.90 0.68 -34.73
C THR A 371 -2.00 0.71 -33.68
N GLY A 372 -2.35 -0.45 -33.11
CA GLY A 372 -3.27 -0.53 -31.98
C GLY A 372 -2.66 -0.07 -30.65
N PHE A 373 -1.35 0.20 -30.59
CA PHE A 373 -0.71 0.76 -29.40
C PHE A 373 -0.61 2.28 -29.45
N GLU A 374 -0.66 2.89 -28.27
CA GLU A 374 -0.35 4.29 -28.14
C GLU A 374 1.15 4.55 -27.97
N LEU A 375 1.63 5.55 -28.70
CA LEU A 375 3.03 5.90 -28.74
C LEU A 375 3.34 7.01 -27.74
N SER A 376 4.51 6.92 -27.11
CA SER A 376 5.08 7.97 -26.29
C SER A 376 5.25 9.27 -27.10
N ARG A 377 4.92 10.41 -26.48
CA ARG A 377 4.99 11.73 -27.12
C ARG A 377 6.40 12.14 -27.52
N THR A 378 7.42 11.64 -26.83
CA THR A 378 8.82 12.05 -26.99
C THR A 378 9.62 11.16 -27.94
N GLY A 379 9.31 9.87 -28.03
CA GLY A 379 10.13 8.91 -28.76
C GLY A 379 9.40 8.12 -29.85
N ARG A 380 8.07 8.29 -30.00
CA ARG A 380 7.22 7.47 -30.88
C ARG A 380 7.36 5.95 -30.67
N LYS A 381 7.81 5.54 -29.47
CA LYS A 381 7.85 4.14 -29.03
C LYS A 381 6.57 3.81 -28.29
N VAL A 382 6.09 2.56 -28.39
CA VAL A 382 4.97 2.06 -27.58
C VAL A 382 5.26 2.31 -26.10
N ALA A 383 4.40 3.08 -25.44
CA ALA A 383 4.52 3.32 -24.00
C ALA A 383 3.92 2.13 -23.26
N THR A 384 4.73 1.36 -22.54
CA THR A 384 4.25 0.16 -21.83
C THR A 384 3.14 0.47 -20.82
N PHE A 385 3.14 1.67 -20.23
CA PHE A 385 2.07 2.13 -19.35
C PHE A 385 1.63 3.56 -19.67
N MET A 386 0.32 3.80 -19.62
CA MET A 386 -0.28 5.13 -19.77
C MET A 386 -1.32 5.37 -18.68
N ASN A 387 -1.23 6.52 -18.02
CA ASN A 387 -2.16 6.93 -16.96
C ASN A 387 -2.97 8.14 -17.41
N ARG A 388 -4.25 7.93 -17.69
CA ARG A 388 -5.29 8.93 -17.98
C ARG A 388 -6.26 9.11 -16.83
N PHE A 389 -6.13 8.29 -15.79
CA PHE A 389 -7.00 8.32 -14.62
C PHE A 389 -6.77 9.54 -13.70
N ASN A 390 -5.76 10.37 -13.92
CA ASN A 390 -5.59 11.60 -13.14
C ASN A 390 -6.00 12.81 -13.95
#